data_AF-A0A382JEW2-F1
#
_entry.id   AF-A0A382JEW2-F1
#
_cell.length_a   1.000
_cell.length_b   1.000
_cell.length_c   1.000
_cell.angle_alpha   90.00
_cell.angle_beta   90.00
_cell.angle_gamma   90.00
#
_symmetry.space_group_name_H-M   'P 1'
#
loop_
_entity.id
_entity.type
_entity.pdbx_description
1 polymer ?
#
loop_
_entity_poly.entity_id
_entity_poly.type
_entity_poly.pdbx_seq_one_letter_code
_entity_poly.pdbx_strand_id
1 'polypeptide(L)'
;MFLLKTLTILVAIVVIIGAVTLASKKAVHHDGLEIEDLNKRYRMMANAVKQAVMKKEAWKKEAKAEKIRAKGDDRSDTKPIAFVIDFKGDLKASAAASLREEVSTVLEVARPDDKVVVRLENYGGVVHEHGLAASQLSRVRER
;
A
#
# COMPACT_ATOMS: atom_id res chain seq x y z
N MET A 1 -50.84 -14.50 18.00
CA MET A 1 -49.72 -15.28 18.60
C MET A 1 -48.61 -15.68 17.62
N PHE A 2 -48.82 -15.73 16.30
CA PHE A 2 -47.77 -16.08 15.33
C PHE A 2 -46.96 -14.89 14.81
N LEU A 3 -47.59 -13.72 14.62
CA LEU A 3 -46.94 -12.51 14.10
C LEU A 3 -45.83 -11.96 15.01
N LEU A 4 -46.03 -12.02 16.33
CA LEU A 4 -45.00 -11.61 17.30
C LEU A 4 -43.79 -12.55 17.24
N LYS A 5 -44.01 -13.87 17.12
CA LYS A 5 -42.95 -14.87 17.07
C LYS A 5 -42.09 -14.71 15.80
N THR A 6 -42.70 -14.45 14.65
CA THR A 6 -41.97 -14.21 13.39
C THR A 6 -41.19 -12.90 13.43
N LEU A 7 -41.76 -11.85 14.03
CA LEU A 7 -41.06 -10.57 14.21
C LEU A 7 -39.84 -10.72 15.13
N THR A 8 -39.96 -11.45 16.24
CA THR A 8 -38.82 -11.71 17.14
C THR A 8 -37.70 -12.48 16.45
N ILE A 9 -38.04 -13.47 15.61
CA ILE A 9 -37.04 -14.23 14.83
C ILE A 9 -36.34 -13.31 13.82
N LEU A 10 -37.07 -12.44 13.13
CA LEU A 10 -36.49 -11.51 12.16
C LEU A 10 -35.52 -10.51 12.84
N VAL A 11 -35.93 -9.94 13.99
CA VAL A 11 -35.08 -9.05 14.77
C VAL A 11 -33.83 -9.77 15.28
N ALA A 12 -33.96 -11.01 15.75
CA ALA A 12 -32.81 -11.81 16.19
C ALA A 12 -31.80 -12.03 15.05
N ILE A 13 -32.26 -12.33 13.83
CA ILE A 13 -31.38 -12.49 12.66
C ILE A 13 -30.64 -11.19 12.33
N VAL A 14 -31.35 -10.06 12.32
CA VAL A 14 -30.75 -8.73 12.06
C VAL A 14 -29.69 -8.39 13.12
N VAL A 15 -29.97 -8.67 14.39
CA VAL A 15 -29.02 -8.44 15.49
C VAL A 15 -27.79 -9.33 15.36
N ILE A 16 -27.95 -10.61 14.99
CA ILE A 16 -26.82 -11.53 14.78
C ILE A 16 -25.95 -11.06 13.61
N ILE A 17 -26.56 -10.72 12.47
CA ILE A 17 -25.82 -10.21 11.31
C ILE A 17 -25.11 -8.90 11.65
N GLY A 18 -25.80 -7.97 12.34
CA GLY A 18 -25.22 -6.72 12.83
C GLY A 18 -24.02 -6.97 13.73
N ALA A 19 -24.14 -7.85 14.72
CA ALA A 19 -23.06 -8.20 15.65
C ALA A 19 -21.83 -8.79 14.93
N VAL A 20 -22.04 -9.67 13.95
CA VAL A 20 -20.95 -10.25 13.14
C VAL A 20 -20.24 -9.15 12.33
N THR A 21 -20.98 -8.24 11.70
CA THR A 21 -20.35 -7.15 10.91
C THR A 21 -19.59 -6.13 11.76
N LEU A 22 -20.02 -5.88 13.01
CA LEU A 22 -19.27 -5.02 13.94
C LEU A 22 -18.03 -5.71 14.51
N ALA A 23 -18.08 -7.02 14.75
CA ALA A 23 -16.92 -7.79 15.20
C ALA A 23 -15.81 -7.82 14.13
N SER A 24 -16.16 -7.97 12.85
CA SER A 24 -15.18 -8.02 11.76
C SER A 24 -14.49 -6.70 11.46
N LYS A 25 -15.03 -5.56 11.93
CA LYS A 25 -14.42 -4.23 11.75
C LYS A 25 -13.42 -3.87 12.85
N LYS A 26 -13.36 -4.64 13.93
CA LYS A 26 -12.48 -4.35 15.06
C LYS A 26 -11.11 -4.99 14.83
N ALA A 27 -10.22 -4.19 14.25
CA ALA A 27 -8.77 -4.30 14.39
C ALA A 27 -8.12 -5.60 13.90
N VAL A 28 -8.04 -5.77 12.59
CA VAL A 28 -6.78 -6.29 12.03
C VAL A 28 -5.80 -5.12 12.05
N HIS A 29 -5.17 -4.87 13.21
CA HIS A 29 -3.88 -4.20 13.20
C HIS A 29 -2.96 -5.15 12.45
N HIS A 30 -2.69 -4.86 11.18
CA HIS A 30 -1.69 -5.58 10.43
C HIS A 30 -0.32 -5.25 11.05
N ASP A 31 0.14 -6.07 11.97
CA ASP A 31 1.58 -6.25 12.19
C ASP A 31 2.12 -6.88 10.88
N GLY A 32 2.56 -6.04 9.95
CA GLY A 32 3.04 -6.50 8.66
C GLY A 32 3.43 -5.38 7.72
N LEU A 33 4.36 -5.69 6.81
CA LEU A 33 4.79 -4.78 5.76
C LEU A 33 3.76 -4.78 4.61
N GLU A 34 3.22 -3.61 4.29
CA GLU A 34 2.37 -3.42 3.11
C GLU A 34 3.24 -3.09 1.89
N ILE A 35 3.10 -3.87 0.81
CA ILE A 35 3.85 -3.68 -0.43
C ILE A 35 2.87 -3.37 -1.56
N GLU A 36 3.05 -2.20 -2.18
CA GLU A 36 2.24 -1.76 -3.32
C GLU A 36 3.10 -1.70 -4.62
N ASP A 37 2.58 -2.27 -5.71
CA ASP A 37 3.15 -2.05 -7.05
C ASP A 37 2.64 -0.72 -7.64
N LEU A 38 3.45 0.33 -7.50
CA LEU A 38 3.15 1.66 -8.05
C LEU A 38 2.97 1.65 -9.57
N ASN A 39 3.69 0.81 -10.31
CA ASN A 39 3.52 0.71 -11.75
C ASN A 39 2.14 0.16 -12.09
N LYS A 40 1.66 -0.84 -11.33
CA LYS A 40 0.29 -1.35 -11.49
C LYS A 40 -0.73 -0.26 -11.19
N ARG A 41 -0.57 0.52 -10.12
CA ARG A 41 -1.46 1.65 -9.79
C ARG A 41 -1.52 2.66 -10.94
N TYR A 42 -0.37 3.14 -11.41
CA TYR A 42 -0.32 4.12 -12.49
C TYR A 42 -0.87 3.58 -13.82
N ARG A 43 -0.60 2.31 -14.17
CA ARG A 43 -1.21 1.66 -15.34
C ARG A 43 -2.73 1.64 -15.24
N MET A 44 -3.30 1.30 -14.08
CA MET A 44 -4.75 1.31 -13.88
C MET A 44 -5.34 2.72 -14.04
N MET A 45 -4.72 3.72 -13.44
CA MET A 45 -5.15 5.13 -13.56
C MET A 45 -5.06 5.61 -15.01
N ALA A 46 -3.95 5.35 -15.69
CA ALA A 46 -3.75 5.71 -17.09
C ALA A 46 -4.79 5.04 -17.99
N ASN A 47 -5.12 3.77 -17.73
CA ASN A 47 -6.13 3.03 -18.45
C ASN A 47 -7.54 3.61 -18.29
N ALA A 48 -7.92 4.03 -17.08
CA ALA A 48 -9.19 4.71 -16.85
C ALA A 48 -9.28 6.02 -17.66
N VAL A 49 -8.21 6.81 -17.68
CA VAL A 49 -8.15 8.04 -18.48
C VAL A 49 -8.22 7.74 -19.98
N LYS A 50 -7.40 6.80 -20.49
CA LYS A 50 -7.40 6.38 -21.90
C LYS A 50 -8.80 5.93 -22.34
N GLN A 51 -9.52 5.17 -21.50
CA GLN A 51 -10.87 4.70 -21.79
C GLN A 51 -11.88 5.86 -21.93
N ALA A 52 -11.70 6.93 -21.15
CA ALA A 52 -12.58 8.10 -21.19
C ALA A 52 -12.30 9.01 -22.41
N VAL A 53 -11.04 9.10 -22.87
CA VAL A 53 -10.64 10.06 -23.92
C VAL A 53 -10.48 9.45 -25.31
N MET A 54 -10.32 8.13 -25.43
CA MET A 54 -10.08 7.45 -26.71
C MET A 54 -11.37 6.90 -27.34
N LYS A 55 -11.40 6.85 -28.68
CA LYS A 55 -12.42 6.09 -29.41
C LYS A 55 -12.27 4.58 -29.13
N LYS A 56 -13.40 3.85 -29.08
CA LYS A 56 -13.48 2.42 -28.72
C LYS A 56 -12.49 1.52 -29.46
N GLU A 57 -12.25 1.78 -30.74
CA GLU A 57 -11.33 1.02 -31.60
C GLU A 57 -9.86 1.24 -31.22
N ALA A 58 -9.49 2.50 -30.98
CA ALA A 58 -8.14 2.88 -30.53
C ALA A 58 -7.84 2.30 -29.15
N TRP A 59 -8.81 2.38 -28.23
CA TRP A 59 -8.71 1.77 -26.90
C TRP A 59 -8.48 0.26 -26.97
N LYS A 60 -9.26 -0.47 -27.78
CA LYS A 60 -9.10 -1.93 -27.94
C LYS A 60 -7.72 -2.31 -28.48
N LYS A 61 -7.20 -1.53 -29.44
CA LYS A 61 -5.86 -1.76 -30.01
C LYS A 61 -4.77 -1.55 -28.95
N GLU A 62 -4.84 -0.44 -28.21
CA GLU A 62 -3.89 -0.10 -27.15
C GLU A 62 -3.93 -1.11 -26.00
N ALA A 63 -5.11 -1.47 -25.51
CA ALA A 63 -5.28 -2.47 -24.45
C ALA A 63 -4.73 -3.84 -24.84
N LYS A 64 -4.87 -4.24 -26.11
CA LYS A 64 -4.28 -5.49 -26.63
C LYS A 64 -2.75 -5.42 -26.66
N ALA A 65 -2.20 -4.29 -27.11
CA ALA A 65 -0.75 -4.07 -27.12
C ALA A 65 -0.16 -4.05 -25.70
N GLU A 66 -0.83 -3.41 -24.75
CA GLU A 66 -0.40 -3.33 -23.35
C GLU A 66 -0.46 -4.71 -22.67
N LYS A 67 -1.49 -5.52 -22.97
CA LYS A 67 -1.56 -6.92 -22.49
C LYS A 67 -0.41 -7.79 -23.03
N ILE A 68 0.06 -7.54 -24.25
CA ILE A 68 1.22 -8.24 -24.82
C ILE A 68 2.50 -7.80 -24.12
N ARG A 69 2.71 -6.49 -23.93
CA ARG A 69 3.87 -5.95 -23.20
C ARG A 69 3.92 -6.48 -21.77
N ALA A 70 2.80 -6.48 -21.06
CA ALA A 70 2.70 -6.98 -19.70
C ALA A 70 2.98 -8.49 -19.55
N LYS A 71 2.78 -9.28 -20.61
CA LYS A 71 3.15 -10.70 -20.65
C LYS A 71 4.63 -10.95 -20.91
N GLY A 72 5.34 -9.98 -21.48
CA GLY A 72 6.79 -10.06 -21.74
C GLY A 72 7.65 -9.41 -20.66
N ASP A 73 7.07 -8.52 -19.85
CA ASP A 73 7.73 -7.80 -18.75
C ASP A 73 7.55 -8.54 -17.41
N ASP A 74 7.52 -9.88 -17.46
CA ASP A 74 7.38 -10.73 -16.28
C ASP A 74 8.66 -10.62 -15.47
N ARG A 75 8.67 -9.65 -14.53
CA ARG A 75 9.69 -9.35 -13.53
C ARG A 75 11.06 -9.90 -13.92
N SER A 76 11.66 -9.37 -14.99
CA SER A 76 13.01 -9.79 -15.34
C SER A 76 13.90 -9.47 -14.15
N ASP A 77 14.52 -10.49 -13.56
CA ASP A 77 15.43 -10.43 -12.39
C ASP A 77 16.66 -9.53 -12.60
N THR A 78 16.71 -8.79 -13.70
CA THR A 78 17.82 -7.95 -14.16
C THR A 78 17.45 -6.48 -14.29
N LYS A 79 16.16 -6.09 -14.27
CA LYS A 79 15.79 -4.68 -14.42
C LYS A 79 15.90 -3.95 -13.09
N PRO A 80 16.65 -2.85 -12.98
CA PRO A 80 16.71 -2.05 -11.75
C PRO A 80 15.31 -1.57 -11.35
N ILE A 81 15.01 -1.66 -10.06
CA ILE A 81 13.75 -1.22 -9.48
C ILE A 81 13.99 -0.08 -8.48
N ALA A 82 12.94 0.70 -8.23
CA ALA A 82 12.94 1.74 -7.22
C ALA A 82 11.99 1.34 -6.08
N PHE A 83 12.52 1.28 -4.86
CA PHE A 83 11.75 1.15 -3.63
C PHE A 83 11.35 2.53 -3.14
N VAL A 84 10.08 2.71 -2.81
CA VAL A 84 9.57 3.96 -2.24
C VAL A 84 9.11 3.67 -0.81
N ILE A 85 9.70 4.40 0.14
CA ILE A 85 9.39 4.32 1.57
C ILE A 85 8.71 5.63 1.97
N ASP A 86 7.53 5.54 2.58
CA ASP A 86 6.76 6.70 3.01
C ASP A 86 6.96 6.94 4.51
N PHE A 87 7.84 7.88 4.86
CA PHE A 87 8.08 8.23 6.25
C PHE A 87 7.22 9.42 6.67
N LYS A 88 6.20 9.14 7.49
CA LYS A 88 5.35 10.16 8.11
C LYS A 88 5.75 10.36 9.56
N GLY A 89 6.68 11.28 9.78
CA GLY A 89 7.12 11.68 11.12
C GLY A 89 6.05 12.48 11.85
N ASP A 90 5.84 12.15 13.12
CA ASP A 90 5.06 12.93 14.06
C ASP A 90 5.96 13.48 15.18
N LEU A 91 5.42 14.36 16.03
CA LEU A 91 6.18 14.98 17.13
C LEU A 91 6.72 13.96 18.15
N LYS A 92 6.17 12.74 18.19
CA LYS A 92 6.52 11.68 19.14
C LYS A 92 7.44 10.61 18.53
N ALA A 93 7.90 10.81 17.29
CA ALA A 93 8.67 9.85 16.50
C ALA A 93 8.06 8.43 16.48
N SER A 94 6.73 8.29 16.53
CA SER A 94 6.05 7.00 16.61
C SER A 94 6.32 6.11 15.39
N ALA A 95 6.59 6.73 14.23
CA ALA A 95 6.92 6.05 12.98
C ALA A 95 8.37 5.51 12.90
N ALA A 96 9.23 5.78 13.88
CA ALA A 96 10.63 5.36 13.82
C ALA A 96 10.81 3.84 13.86
N ALA A 97 9.95 3.12 14.59
CA ALA A 97 9.95 1.67 14.67
C ALA A 97 9.58 1.04 13.30
N SER A 98 8.48 1.49 12.69
CA SER A 98 8.05 1.04 11.37
C SER A 98 9.11 1.34 10.29
N LEU A 99 9.70 2.55 10.33
CA LEU A 99 10.77 2.92 9.40
C LEU A 99 11.98 1.98 9.50
N ARG A 100 12.34 1.56 10.72
CA ARG A 100 13.46 0.61 10.91
C ARG A 100 13.18 -0.73 10.24
N GLU A 101 11.96 -1.25 10.34
CA GLU A 101 11.57 -2.52 9.72
C GLU A 101 11.51 -2.42 8.20
N GLU A 102 10.91 -1.35 7.68
CA GLU A 102 10.85 -1.05 6.24
C GLU A 102 12.25 -0.92 5.64
N VAL A 103 13.11 -0.10 6.25
CA VAL A 103 14.50 0.08 5.80
C VAL A 103 15.26 -1.23 5.85
N SER A 104 15.15 -2.01 6.93
CA SER A 104 15.89 -3.27 7.05
C SER A 104 15.46 -4.27 5.97
N THR A 105 14.16 -4.37 5.71
CA THR A 105 13.62 -5.26 4.68
C THR A 105 14.08 -4.83 3.28
N VAL A 106 14.03 -3.53 2.96
CA VAL A 106 14.50 -3.01 1.66
C VAL A 106 16.01 -3.21 1.50
N LEU A 107 16.79 -2.98 2.56
CA LEU A 107 18.24 -3.17 2.50
C LEU A 107 18.62 -4.64 2.23
N GLU A 108 17.85 -5.60 2.72
CA GLU A 108 18.11 -7.03 2.54
C GLU A 108 17.85 -7.53 1.12
N VAL A 109 16.85 -6.98 0.41
CA VAL A 109 16.46 -7.48 -0.92
C VAL A 109 17.00 -6.66 -2.09
N ALA A 110 17.34 -5.41 -1.87
CA ALA A 110 17.74 -4.53 -2.97
C ALA A 110 19.14 -4.87 -3.50
N ARG A 111 19.31 -4.69 -4.81
CA ARG A 111 20.58 -4.89 -5.53
C ARG A 111 21.34 -3.56 -5.67
N PRO A 112 22.63 -3.58 -6.04
CA PRO A 112 23.43 -2.35 -6.20
C PRO A 112 22.84 -1.31 -7.16
N ASP A 113 22.15 -1.77 -8.21
CA ASP A 113 21.56 -0.88 -9.22
C ASP A 113 20.18 -0.35 -8.83
N ASP A 114 19.56 -0.95 -7.81
CA ASP A 114 18.24 -0.53 -7.34
C ASP A 114 18.33 0.82 -6.61
N LYS A 115 17.23 1.57 -6.64
CA LYS A 115 17.14 2.88 -6.00
C LYS A 115 16.20 2.81 -4.80
N VAL A 116 16.55 3.50 -3.73
CA VAL A 116 15.66 3.67 -2.57
C VAL A 116 15.31 5.15 -2.47
N VAL A 117 14.03 5.46 -2.50
CA VAL A 117 13.47 6.80 -2.42
C VAL A 117 12.65 6.88 -1.14
N VAL A 118 12.98 7.84 -0.27
CA VAL A 118 12.20 8.08 0.94
C VAL A 118 11.39 9.36 0.77
N ARG A 119 10.06 9.27 0.83
CA ARG A 119 9.18 10.45 0.90
C ARG A 119 9.05 10.85 2.36
N LEU A 120 9.78 11.90 2.72
CA LEU A 120 9.83 12.40 4.10
C LEU A 120 8.76 13.49 4.31
N GLU A 121 7.81 13.20 5.17
CA GLU A 121 6.84 14.15 5.70
C GLU A 121 7.12 14.27 7.20
N ASN A 122 7.67 15.41 7.65
CA ASN A 122 7.93 15.63 9.07
C ASN A 122 7.58 17.08 9.46
N TYR A 123 6.72 17.23 10.46
CA TYR A 123 6.29 18.53 11.00
C TYR A 123 7.33 19.18 11.92
N GLY A 124 8.45 18.51 12.19
CA GLY A 124 9.42 18.89 13.21
C GLY A 124 8.98 18.46 14.60
N GLY A 125 9.81 18.74 15.62
CA GLY A 125 9.53 18.29 16.98
C GLY A 125 10.78 18.22 17.87
N VAL A 126 10.66 17.51 18.99
CA VAL A 126 11.73 17.37 19.99
C VAL A 126 12.90 16.56 19.41
N VAL A 127 14.09 17.16 19.41
CA VAL A 127 15.30 16.67 18.70
C VAL A 127 15.70 15.23 19.10
N HIS A 128 15.42 14.82 20.34
CA HIS A 128 15.87 13.52 20.86
C HIS A 128 15.15 12.33 20.23
N GLU A 129 13.84 12.43 20.00
CA GLU A 129 13.02 11.31 19.49
C GLU A 129 13.27 11.06 17.99
N HIS A 130 13.65 12.09 17.23
CA HIS A 130 13.91 11.98 15.80
C HIS A 130 15.27 11.38 15.43
N GLY A 131 16.22 11.31 16.38
CA GLY A 131 17.56 10.78 16.13
C GLY A 131 17.55 9.33 15.64
N LEU A 132 16.62 8.52 16.14
CA LEU A 132 16.47 7.12 15.71
C LEU A 132 16.00 7.02 14.27
N ALA A 133 15.01 7.83 13.85
CA ALA A 133 14.56 7.86 12.46
C ALA A 133 15.67 8.37 11.53
N ALA A 134 16.41 9.41 11.94
CA ALA A 134 17.54 9.94 11.18
C ALA A 134 18.64 8.89 10.95
N SER A 135 18.93 8.03 11.94
CA SER A 135 19.90 6.95 11.77
C SER A 135 19.42 5.90 10.77
N GLN A 136 18.12 5.61 10.70
CA GLN A 136 17.57 4.72 9.68
C GLN A 136 17.73 5.30 8.27
N LEU A 137 17.49 6.61 8.11
CA LEU A 137 17.71 7.29 6.83
C LEU A 137 19.20 7.31 6.43
N SER A 138 20.11 7.44 7.41
CA SER A 138 21.54 7.35 7.14
C SER A 138 21.94 5.98 6.60
N ARG A 139 21.36 4.88 7.12
CA ARG A 139 21.59 3.53 6.60
C ARG A 139 21.22 3.39 5.11
N VAL A 140 20.16 4.07 4.68
CA VAL A 140 19.75 4.09 3.27
C VAL A 140 20.75 4.86 2.41
N ARG A 141 21.29 5.97 2.94
CA ARG A 141 22.27 6.83 2.25
C ARG A 141 23.67 6.22 2.16
N GLU A 142 24.09 5.50 3.19
CA GLU A 142 25.44 4.92 3.30
C GLU A 142 25.62 3.63 2.49
N ARG A 143 24.52 3.09 1.97
CA ARG A 143 24.53 2.00 1.02
C ARG A 143 24.93 2.48 -0.38
#